data_AF-A0A9P0TH59-F1
#
_entry.id   AF-A0A9P0TH59-F1
#
_cell.length_a   1.000
_cell.length_b   1.000
_cell.length_c   1.000
_cell.angle_alpha   90.00
_cell.angle_beta   90.00
_cell.angle_gamma   90.00
#
_symmetry.space_group_name_H-M   'P 1'
#
loop_
_entity.id
_entity.type
_entity.pdbx_description
1 polymer ?
#
loop_
_entity_poly.entity_id
_entity_poly.type
_entity_poly.pdbx_seq_one_letter_code
_entity_poly.pdbx_strand_id
1 'polypeptide(L)'
;MRFRSQIAMNVRRISCVFVITSWITFSLYYYDTIYGAIKPTIEILISANKDLTFEEILTYNGTEDDLIKTPGCYIPNYGITLKFREAKIIKHFCGTRAVFIEKISEEYLLINIDDTINEYSKGNDYNCCYQFVTPALVEGITDHRKIRYSPCAPFENQTKIELLEEIIVVKCTTKLKVVYEDAYIFVKKLKREEYDDLNHEKPWNVLILGMDTMSRARLISSMPKTAQLLRNHHWLDFRAYQKVGYNTFPNVMALLTGRNQSQVHTECHKSLDQCNDIMLWSYFKKAGYYTASGEDFLRLPDTFTRYDGFKNAPTDHYMRPFFLTGENSIGNLVCTKKRPSAHHLLDYALDFTNTYKNDKFFGMFWFNSFSHNLNNVPELIDSDLAKFFETIHTNGILNKTFILFLSDHGLRYGEMRVPYESYYEERLPMLYLWVPNNLRRRYEMFKNLLVNQSRLVTPYDMYVTLLNILEIGNNTEKTSNACPNCVSIINELSRNRTCSDAHVHEKWCSCHPLTKATNDAAIKNALDAAIDDIYDIVKNIKTKNCMQCADLKLKDVLRAHSYKASNATIFVLAFQMTPGDVSYEASVEHRGDNFTVLDTTQTISVYNTRGNCVLNPVHRAYCICVKRC
;
A
#
# COMPACT_ATOMS: atom_id res chain seq x y z
N MET A 1 33.01 15.79 -43.76
CA MET A 1 32.33 14.69 -43.03
C MET A 1 31.49 15.14 -41.83
N ARG A 2 31.85 16.20 -41.07
CA ARG A 2 31.07 16.68 -39.91
C ARG A 2 29.66 17.25 -40.21
N PHE A 3 29.40 17.77 -41.41
CA PHE A 3 28.08 18.34 -41.75
C PHE A 3 27.00 17.29 -42.07
N ARG A 4 27.38 16.09 -42.55
CA ARG A 4 26.43 15.01 -42.89
C ARG A 4 25.93 14.24 -41.66
N SER A 5 26.73 14.14 -40.59
CA SER A 5 26.29 13.44 -39.36
C SER A 5 25.27 14.26 -38.56
N GLN A 6 25.37 15.59 -38.57
CA GLN A 6 24.50 16.47 -37.80
C GLN A 6 23.09 16.58 -38.42
N ILE A 7 22.99 16.52 -39.75
CA ILE A 7 21.71 16.44 -40.47
C ILE A 7 21.04 15.07 -40.23
N ALA A 8 21.79 13.97 -40.27
CA ALA A 8 21.25 12.63 -39.99
C ALA A 8 20.74 12.46 -38.54
N MET A 9 21.40 13.12 -37.58
CA MET A 9 20.98 13.14 -36.16
C MET A 9 19.72 13.98 -35.94
N ASN A 10 19.60 15.13 -36.61
CA ASN A 10 18.39 15.96 -36.56
C ASN A 10 17.20 15.28 -37.24
N VAL A 11 17.39 14.61 -38.38
CA VAL A 11 16.33 13.85 -39.04
C VAL A 11 15.86 12.68 -38.16
N ARG A 12 16.75 11.94 -37.50
CA ARG A 12 16.36 10.89 -36.54
C ARG A 12 15.63 11.43 -35.31
N ARG A 13 16.02 12.58 -34.78
CA ARG A 13 15.31 13.23 -33.66
C ARG A 13 13.92 13.73 -34.09
N ILE A 14 13.80 14.34 -35.26
CA ILE A 14 12.52 14.81 -35.79
C ILE A 14 11.61 13.62 -36.11
N SER A 15 12.12 12.53 -36.69
CA SER A 15 11.35 11.30 -36.91
C SER A 15 10.91 10.63 -35.61
N CYS A 16 11.76 10.57 -34.57
CA CYS A 16 11.34 10.07 -33.25
C CYS A 16 10.27 10.95 -32.61
N VAL A 17 10.42 12.27 -32.66
CA VAL A 17 9.42 13.21 -32.12
C VAL A 17 8.11 13.10 -32.91
N PHE A 18 8.15 12.96 -34.24
CA PHE A 18 6.95 12.74 -35.06
C PHE A 18 6.29 11.40 -34.80
N VAL A 19 7.05 10.32 -34.61
CA VAL A 19 6.49 8.99 -34.28
C VAL A 19 5.89 9.01 -32.88
N ILE A 20 6.55 9.62 -31.90
CA ILE A 20 6.05 9.74 -30.52
C ILE A 20 4.83 10.65 -30.46
N THR A 21 4.85 11.82 -31.11
CA THR A 21 3.69 12.74 -31.15
C THR A 21 2.54 12.13 -31.94
N SER A 22 2.80 11.50 -33.09
CA SER A 22 1.79 10.78 -33.86
C SER A 22 1.19 9.62 -33.05
N TRP A 23 1.99 8.88 -32.27
CA TRP A 23 1.51 7.81 -31.40
C TRP A 23 0.75 8.33 -30.19
N ILE A 24 1.19 9.41 -29.55
CA ILE A 24 0.45 10.06 -28.46
C ILE A 24 -0.89 10.55 -29.00
N THR A 25 -0.92 11.21 -30.17
CA THR A 25 -2.17 11.61 -30.81
C THR A 25 -3.01 10.43 -31.23
N PHE A 26 -2.43 9.32 -31.71
CA PHE A 26 -3.20 8.14 -32.11
C PHE A 26 -3.73 7.36 -30.91
N SER A 27 -3.00 7.31 -29.79
CA SER A 27 -3.42 6.67 -28.54
C SER A 27 -4.44 7.51 -27.80
N LEU A 28 -4.27 8.84 -27.73
CA LEU A 28 -5.28 9.77 -27.23
C LEU A 28 -6.52 9.72 -28.12
N TYR A 29 -6.36 9.74 -29.44
CA TYR A 29 -7.47 9.59 -30.40
C TYR A 29 -8.13 8.23 -30.26
N TYR A 30 -7.42 7.11 -30.18
CA TYR A 30 -8.00 5.77 -30.04
C TYR A 30 -8.72 5.60 -28.69
N TYR A 31 -8.20 6.21 -27.62
CA TYR A 31 -8.84 6.23 -26.31
C TYR A 31 -10.08 7.13 -26.31
N ASP A 32 -10.01 8.35 -26.86
CA ASP A 32 -11.16 9.24 -27.05
C ASP A 32 -12.19 8.67 -28.03
N THR A 33 -11.77 7.85 -29.01
CA THR A 33 -12.67 7.23 -29.97
C THR A 33 -13.37 6.03 -29.35
N ILE A 34 -12.68 5.20 -28.55
CA ILE A 34 -13.32 4.10 -27.81
C ILE A 34 -14.21 4.67 -26.71
N TYR A 35 -13.68 5.58 -25.88
CA TYR A 35 -14.45 6.22 -24.82
C TYR A 35 -15.61 7.03 -25.39
N GLY A 36 -15.39 7.80 -26.46
CA GLY A 36 -16.41 8.55 -27.17
C GLY A 36 -17.42 7.69 -27.92
N ALA A 37 -17.05 6.49 -28.38
CA ALA A 37 -17.99 5.54 -28.99
C ALA A 37 -18.84 4.78 -27.97
N ILE A 38 -18.32 4.53 -26.77
CA ILE A 38 -19.06 3.83 -25.70
C ILE A 38 -19.84 4.85 -24.85
N LYS A 39 -19.39 6.10 -24.76
CA LYS A 39 -20.00 7.21 -24.00
C LYS A 39 -21.51 7.34 -24.18
N PRO A 40 -22.10 7.35 -25.39
CA PRO A 40 -23.55 7.43 -25.57
C PRO A 40 -24.28 6.23 -24.96
N THR A 41 -23.71 5.03 -25.09
CA THR A 41 -24.27 3.82 -24.47
C THR A 41 -24.18 3.90 -22.94
N ILE A 42 -23.06 4.40 -22.40
CA ILE A 42 -22.85 4.73 -20.97
C ILE A 42 -23.85 5.73 -20.45
N GLU A 43 -24.09 6.80 -21.18
CA GLU A 43 -25.11 7.80 -20.88
C GLU A 43 -26.51 7.18 -20.84
N ILE A 44 -26.87 6.30 -21.78
CA ILE A 44 -28.20 5.66 -21.84
C ILE A 44 -28.42 4.69 -20.66
N LEU A 45 -27.46 3.83 -20.30
CA LEU A 45 -27.69 2.86 -19.22
C LEU A 45 -27.44 3.43 -17.83
N ILE A 46 -26.73 4.55 -17.71
CA ILE A 46 -26.63 5.31 -16.45
C ILE A 46 -27.85 6.22 -16.27
N SER A 47 -28.35 6.87 -17.32
CA SER A 47 -29.61 7.65 -17.25
C SER A 47 -30.85 6.79 -16.94
N ALA A 48 -30.79 5.48 -17.24
CA ALA A 48 -31.79 4.51 -16.79
C ALA A 48 -31.78 4.26 -15.26
N ASN A 49 -30.67 4.59 -14.58
CA ASN A 49 -30.51 4.52 -13.13
C ASN A 49 -30.74 5.94 -12.55
N LYS A 50 -31.97 6.21 -12.12
CA LYS A 50 -32.62 7.53 -12.01
C LYS A 50 -31.98 8.63 -11.12
N ASP A 51 -30.78 8.44 -10.58
CA ASP A 51 -30.27 9.31 -9.50
C ASP A 51 -28.84 9.88 -9.65
N LEU A 52 -28.05 9.47 -10.66
CA LEU A 52 -26.76 10.09 -11.02
C LEU A 52 -26.57 10.06 -12.54
N THR A 53 -26.19 11.17 -13.13
CA THR A 53 -25.85 11.26 -14.56
C THR A 53 -24.45 10.70 -14.83
N PHE A 54 -24.20 10.22 -16.06
CA PHE A 54 -22.87 9.79 -16.47
C PHE A 54 -21.84 10.91 -16.35
N GLU A 55 -22.26 12.17 -16.57
CA GLU A 55 -21.42 13.32 -16.32
C GLU A 55 -21.05 13.41 -14.83
N GLU A 56 -21.98 13.37 -13.87
CA GLU A 56 -21.67 13.46 -12.43
C GLU A 56 -20.68 12.38 -11.94
N ILE A 57 -20.73 11.17 -12.49
CA ILE A 57 -19.79 10.08 -12.14
C ILE A 57 -18.36 10.38 -12.64
N LEU A 58 -18.23 11.11 -13.75
CA LEU A 58 -16.95 11.44 -14.38
C LEU A 58 -16.43 12.83 -14.01
N THR A 59 -17.33 13.75 -13.67
CA THR A 59 -17.04 15.14 -13.38
C THR A 59 -16.78 15.39 -11.91
N TYR A 60 -16.77 14.35 -11.05
CA TYR A 60 -16.34 14.49 -9.67
C TYR A 60 -14.97 15.15 -9.64
N ASN A 61 -14.94 16.41 -9.27
CA ASN A 61 -13.75 17.25 -9.33
C ASN A 61 -13.14 17.46 -7.93
N GLY A 62 -13.78 16.91 -6.90
CA GLY A 62 -13.33 16.99 -5.51
C GLY A 62 -13.70 18.30 -4.83
N THR A 63 -14.55 19.13 -5.44
CA THR A 63 -15.06 20.39 -4.87
C THR A 63 -16.42 20.23 -4.20
N GLU A 64 -17.05 19.07 -4.36
CA GLU A 64 -18.33 18.72 -3.75
C GLU A 64 -18.21 18.62 -2.22
N ASP A 65 -19.27 18.96 -1.49
CA ASP A 65 -19.31 18.90 -0.03
C ASP A 65 -19.24 17.46 0.53
N ASP A 66 -19.48 16.46 -0.31
CA ASP A 66 -19.52 15.05 0.06
C ASP A 66 -18.67 14.16 -0.85
N LEU A 67 -18.01 13.16 -0.24
CA LEU A 67 -17.29 12.11 -0.97
C LEU A 67 -18.29 11.11 -1.56
N ILE A 68 -19.27 10.73 -0.73
CA ILE A 68 -20.43 9.93 -1.12
C ILE A 68 -21.65 10.33 -0.30
N LYS A 69 -22.82 10.29 -0.93
CA LYS A 69 -24.11 10.47 -0.28
C LYS A 69 -25.13 9.47 -0.81
N THR A 70 -25.31 8.39 -0.07
CA THR A 70 -26.32 7.37 -0.33
C THR A 70 -27.24 7.22 0.89
N PRO A 71 -28.43 6.60 0.75
CA PRO A 71 -29.30 6.35 1.89
C PRO A 71 -28.63 5.53 3.02
N GLY A 72 -27.72 4.62 2.68
CA GLY A 72 -26.99 3.80 3.66
C GLY A 72 -25.69 4.39 4.18
N CYS A 73 -25.10 5.38 3.49
CA CYS A 73 -23.81 5.93 3.85
C CYS A 73 -23.63 7.38 3.38
N TYR A 74 -23.30 8.27 4.31
CA TYR A 74 -22.99 9.67 4.02
C TYR A 74 -21.62 10.04 4.57
N ILE A 75 -20.69 10.40 3.69
CA ILE A 75 -19.32 10.78 4.05
C ILE A 75 -19.03 12.20 3.53
N PRO A 76 -18.76 13.19 4.41
CA PRO A 76 -18.42 14.54 3.99
C PRO A 76 -17.04 14.59 3.31
N ASN A 77 -16.83 15.57 2.42
CA ASN A 77 -15.54 15.81 1.78
C ASN A 77 -14.60 16.64 2.66
N TYR A 78 -14.10 15.99 3.71
CA TYR A 78 -13.11 16.58 4.64
C TYR A 78 -11.76 16.91 3.98
N GLY A 79 -11.47 16.32 2.80
CA GLY A 79 -10.23 16.55 2.07
C GLY A 79 -10.06 18.01 1.60
N ILE A 80 -11.17 18.77 1.50
CA ILE A 80 -11.14 20.19 1.12
C ILE A 80 -10.62 21.06 2.28
N THR A 81 -10.94 20.70 3.52
CA THR A 81 -10.58 21.51 4.72
C THR A 81 -9.30 21.04 5.39
N LEU A 82 -8.96 19.76 5.24
CA LEU A 82 -7.77 19.18 5.85
C LEU A 82 -6.49 19.67 5.17
N LYS A 83 -5.65 20.36 5.92
CA LYS A 83 -4.33 20.82 5.45
C LYS A 83 -3.23 19.89 5.94
N PHE A 84 -2.62 19.16 5.01
CA PHE A 84 -1.41 18.40 5.32
C PHE A 84 -0.23 19.35 5.52
N ARG A 85 0.58 19.07 6.54
CA ARG A 85 1.87 19.75 6.69
C ARG A 85 2.88 19.10 5.75
N GLU A 86 3.60 19.93 5.02
CA GLU A 86 4.75 19.46 4.25
C GLU A 86 5.77 18.82 5.20
N ALA A 87 6.12 17.57 4.91
CA ALA A 87 7.15 16.90 5.66
C ALA A 87 8.51 17.57 5.35
N LYS A 88 9.31 17.82 6.40
CA LYS A 88 10.62 18.45 6.22
C LYS A 88 11.56 17.46 5.54
N ILE A 89 12.04 17.81 4.35
CA ILE A 89 13.07 17.03 3.67
C ILE A 89 14.38 17.16 4.45
N ILE A 90 14.76 16.11 5.16
CA ILE A 90 16.10 15.99 5.74
C ILE A 90 16.96 15.35 4.65
N LYS A 91 17.84 16.14 4.00
CA LYS A 91 18.69 15.63 2.93
C LYS A 91 19.73 14.64 3.46
N HIS A 92 19.38 13.36 3.43
CA HIS A 92 20.32 12.26 3.41
C HIS A 92 20.07 11.43 2.15
N PHE A 93 21.14 10.94 1.53
CA PHE A 93 21.10 10.18 0.29
C PHE A 93 21.68 8.80 0.53
N CYS A 94 21.13 7.76 -0.12
CA CYS A 94 21.56 6.37 0.05
C CYS A 94 22.99 6.11 -0.48
N GLY A 95 23.57 7.06 -1.22
CA GLY A 95 24.88 6.98 -1.86
C GLY A 95 24.76 6.82 -3.38
N THR A 96 25.84 7.06 -4.10
CA THR A 96 25.83 7.04 -5.58
C THR A 96 26.21 5.66 -6.09
N ARG A 97 25.50 5.16 -7.10
CA ARG A 97 25.91 3.94 -7.79
C ARG A 97 27.13 4.22 -8.67
N ALA A 98 28.15 3.37 -8.53
CA ALA A 98 29.33 3.37 -9.39
C ALA A 98 29.37 2.13 -10.30
N VAL A 99 28.52 1.14 -10.04
CA VAL A 99 28.32 -0.01 -10.90
C VAL A 99 26.86 -0.01 -11.33
N PHE A 100 26.60 -0.35 -12.58
CA PHE A 100 25.28 -0.45 -13.16
C PHE A 100 25.12 -1.84 -13.78
N ILE A 101 23.99 -2.49 -13.52
CA ILE A 101 23.67 -3.79 -14.09
C ILE A 101 22.39 -3.62 -14.92
N GLU A 102 22.48 -3.99 -16.19
CA GLU A 102 21.38 -3.91 -17.13
C GLU A 102 20.97 -5.30 -17.58
N LYS A 103 19.66 -5.56 -17.62
CA LYS A 103 19.11 -6.80 -18.18
C LYS A 103 19.04 -6.68 -19.70
N ILE A 104 19.99 -7.32 -20.39
CA ILE A 104 20.09 -7.28 -21.86
C ILE A 104 19.26 -8.36 -22.55
N SER A 105 18.85 -9.41 -21.82
CA SER A 105 17.89 -10.43 -22.25
C SER A 105 17.30 -11.14 -21.02
N GLU A 106 16.39 -12.09 -21.21
CA GLU A 106 15.83 -12.90 -20.11
C GLU A 106 16.91 -13.71 -19.37
N GLU A 107 18.02 -14.06 -20.03
CA GLU A 107 19.06 -14.95 -19.49
C GLU A 107 20.38 -14.23 -19.18
N TYR A 108 20.57 -12.99 -19.66
CA TYR A 108 21.86 -12.31 -19.56
C TYR A 108 21.74 -10.88 -19.06
N LEU A 109 22.75 -10.50 -18.27
CA LEU A 109 22.97 -9.15 -17.76
C LEU A 109 24.29 -8.59 -18.28
N LEU A 110 24.38 -7.26 -18.32
CA LEU A 110 25.60 -6.51 -18.60
C LEU A 110 25.97 -5.66 -17.38
N ILE A 111 27.19 -5.85 -16.88
CA ILE A 111 27.73 -5.08 -15.77
C ILE A 111 28.66 -3.99 -16.31
N ASN A 112 28.35 -2.74 -15.99
CA ASN A 112 29.14 -1.56 -16.35
C ASN A 112 29.67 -0.88 -15.08
N ILE A 113 30.90 -0.37 -15.16
CA ILE A 113 31.54 0.42 -14.11
C ILE A 113 31.63 1.86 -14.60
N ASP A 114 31.11 2.78 -13.81
CA ASP A 114 31.15 4.22 -14.04
C ASP A 114 32.36 4.85 -13.32
N ASP A 115 32.83 6.00 -13.84
CA ASP A 115 33.99 6.73 -13.29
C ASP A 115 33.82 7.14 -11.82
N THR A 116 32.59 7.21 -11.31
CA THR A 116 32.28 7.42 -9.89
C THR A 116 32.99 6.39 -8.98
N ILE A 117 33.37 5.22 -9.49
CA ILE A 117 34.14 4.22 -8.73
C ILE A 117 35.48 4.76 -8.24
N ASN A 118 36.06 5.73 -8.95
CA ASN A 118 37.34 6.37 -8.60
C ASN A 118 37.21 7.23 -7.34
N GLU A 119 36.02 7.79 -7.07
CA GLU A 119 35.74 8.49 -5.81
C GLU A 119 35.74 7.51 -4.63
N TYR A 120 35.17 6.31 -4.82
CA TYR A 120 35.15 5.25 -3.82
C TYR A 120 36.55 4.68 -3.56
N SER A 121 37.31 4.41 -4.61
CA SER A 121 38.68 3.87 -4.50
C SER A 121 39.71 4.93 -4.08
N LYS A 122 39.36 6.22 -4.13
CA LYS A 122 40.27 7.36 -3.98
C LYS A 122 41.46 7.29 -4.95
N GLY A 123 41.19 6.85 -6.18
CA GLY A 123 42.19 6.67 -7.24
C GLY A 123 43.15 5.49 -7.04
N ASN A 124 42.92 4.62 -6.05
CA ASN A 124 43.72 3.40 -5.89
C ASN A 124 43.21 2.28 -6.82
N ASP A 125 44.11 1.37 -7.21
CA ASP A 125 43.75 0.14 -7.91
C ASP A 125 42.73 -0.67 -7.11
N TYR A 126 41.70 -1.16 -7.80
CA TYR A 126 40.63 -1.94 -7.23
C TYR A 126 40.33 -3.17 -8.09
N ASN A 127 39.81 -4.22 -7.46
CA ASN A 127 39.24 -5.37 -8.14
C ASN A 127 37.77 -5.49 -7.75
N CYS A 128 36.91 -5.73 -8.74
CA CYS A 128 35.49 -5.95 -8.49
C CYS A 128 35.12 -7.41 -8.69
N CYS A 129 34.16 -7.87 -7.90
CA CYS A 129 33.55 -9.17 -8.05
C CYS A 129 32.06 -9.11 -7.71
N TYR A 130 31.29 -10.03 -8.28
CA TYR A 130 29.86 -10.18 -8.00
C TYR A 130 29.57 -11.51 -7.30
N GLN A 131 28.51 -11.54 -6.51
CA GLN A 131 27.99 -12.73 -5.84
C GLN A 131 26.49 -12.83 -6.11
N PHE A 132 26.01 -14.02 -6.42
CA PHE A 132 24.59 -14.31 -6.33
C PHE A 132 24.19 -14.47 -4.87
N VAL A 133 22.99 -14.00 -4.55
CA VAL A 133 22.40 -14.15 -3.22
C VAL A 133 21.19 -15.08 -3.31
N THR A 134 21.16 -16.07 -2.45
CA THR A 134 20.04 -17.02 -2.33
C THR A 134 19.62 -17.14 -0.87
N PRO A 135 18.40 -17.62 -0.59
CA PRO A 135 18.00 -18.02 0.75
C PRO A 135 19.00 -19.00 1.39
N ALA A 136 19.20 -18.89 2.70
CA ALA A 136 20.10 -19.80 3.42
C ALA A 136 19.44 -21.16 3.69
N LEU A 137 20.26 -22.20 3.87
CA LEU A 137 19.81 -23.51 4.37
C LEU A 137 20.04 -23.56 5.88
N VAL A 138 18.98 -23.80 6.65
CA VAL A 138 19.01 -23.98 8.11
C VAL A 138 18.48 -25.38 8.40
N GLU A 139 19.31 -26.24 8.97
CA GLU A 139 18.96 -27.64 9.26
C GLU A 139 18.48 -28.40 7.99
N GLY A 140 19.08 -28.09 6.84
CA GLY A 140 18.72 -28.69 5.55
C GLY A 140 17.47 -28.11 4.89
N ILE A 141 16.81 -27.13 5.50
CA ILE A 141 15.58 -26.49 4.98
C ILE A 141 15.88 -25.06 4.57
N THR A 142 15.39 -24.66 3.39
CA THR A 142 15.48 -23.27 2.90
C THR A 142 14.74 -22.31 3.83
N ASP A 143 15.42 -21.24 4.25
CA ASP A 143 14.86 -20.18 5.10
C ASP A 143 15.04 -18.81 4.42
N HIS A 144 13.94 -18.25 3.90
CA HIS A 144 13.91 -16.96 3.20
C HIS A 144 14.06 -15.75 4.12
N ARG A 145 14.16 -15.98 5.43
CA ARG A 145 14.47 -14.94 6.42
C ARG A 145 15.98 -14.78 6.62
N LYS A 146 16.78 -15.61 5.95
CA LYS A 146 18.24 -15.59 5.97
C LYS A 146 18.79 -15.72 4.56
N ILE A 147 19.98 -15.19 4.33
CA ILE A 147 20.64 -15.21 3.01
C ILE A 147 22.03 -15.83 3.08
N ARG A 148 22.46 -16.38 1.95
CA ARG A 148 23.83 -16.83 1.70
C ARG A 148 24.31 -16.30 0.36
N TYR A 149 25.63 -16.19 0.23
CA TYR A 149 26.28 -15.64 -0.95
C TYR A 149 27.05 -16.74 -1.69
N SER A 150 27.02 -16.73 -3.01
CA SER A 150 27.92 -17.55 -3.84
C SER A 150 29.38 -17.13 -3.65
N PRO A 151 30.37 -17.92 -4.13
CA PRO A 151 31.72 -17.42 -4.33
C PRO A 151 31.73 -16.14 -5.17
N CYS A 152 32.69 -15.25 -4.88
CA CYS A 152 32.80 -13.99 -5.61
C CYS A 152 33.47 -14.22 -6.97
N ALA A 153 32.74 -13.96 -8.04
CA ALA A 153 33.24 -14.06 -9.41
C ALA A 153 33.78 -12.70 -9.88
N PRO A 154 35.04 -12.61 -10.34
CA PRO A 154 35.61 -11.35 -10.78
C PRO A 154 34.90 -10.85 -12.04
N PHE A 155 34.85 -9.53 -12.20
CA PHE A 155 34.35 -8.90 -13.43
C PHE A 155 35.08 -7.58 -13.69
N GLU A 156 35.10 -7.18 -14.95
CA GLU A 156 35.59 -5.89 -15.42
C GLU A 156 34.44 -5.08 -16.04
N ASN A 157 34.71 -3.83 -16.43
CA ASN A 157 33.71 -3.03 -17.14
C ASN A 157 33.22 -3.76 -18.42
N GLN A 158 31.92 -3.66 -18.72
CA GLN A 158 31.25 -4.36 -19.83
C GLN A 158 31.24 -5.89 -19.74
N THR A 159 31.30 -6.45 -18.53
CA THR A 159 31.21 -7.91 -18.36
C THR A 159 29.77 -8.39 -18.57
N LYS A 160 29.58 -9.34 -19.49
CA LYS A 160 28.33 -10.06 -19.68
C LYS A 160 28.28 -11.27 -18.74
N ILE A 161 27.19 -11.44 -18.00
CA ILE A 161 26.97 -12.58 -17.10
C ILE A 161 25.60 -13.22 -17.35
N GLU A 162 25.47 -14.51 -17.02
CA GLU A 162 24.19 -15.22 -17.01
C GLU A 162 23.39 -14.90 -15.73
N LEU A 163 22.08 -14.69 -15.84
CA LEU A 163 21.18 -14.47 -14.71
C LEU A 163 20.85 -15.80 -14.03
N LEU A 164 21.77 -16.29 -13.20
CA LEU A 164 21.61 -17.56 -12.48
C LEU A 164 20.67 -17.44 -11.27
N GLU A 165 20.68 -16.31 -10.57
CA GLU A 165 19.80 -16.00 -9.45
C GLU A 165 19.33 -14.55 -9.56
N GLU A 166 18.18 -14.23 -8.99
CA GLU A 166 17.57 -12.90 -9.12
C GLU A 166 18.37 -11.78 -8.44
N ILE A 167 19.09 -12.11 -7.37
CA ILE A 167 19.77 -11.13 -6.53
C ILE A 167 21.28 -11.19 -6.75
N ILE A 168 21.87 -10.02 -7.02
CA ILE A 168 23.30 -9.86 -7.25
C ILE A 168 23.84 -8.79 -6.31
N VAL A 169 24.90 -9.12 -5.59
CA VAL A 169 25.68 -8.16 -4.80
C VAL A 169 27.04 -7.98 -5.45
N VAL A 170 27.38 -6.72 -5.71
CA VAL A 170 28.67 -6.31 -6.25
C VAL A 170 29.53 -5.76 -5.13
N LYS A 171 30.81 -6.16 -5.10
CA LYS A 171 31.83 -5.62 -4.20
C LYS A 171 33.07 -5.25 -4.97
N CYS A 172 33.63 -4.08 -4.67
CA CYS A 172 34.96 -3.71 -5.15
C CYS A 172 35.89 -3.46 -3.96
N THR A 173 37.08 -4.02 -4.04
CA THR A 173 38.09 -4.00 -2.98
C THR A 173 39.38 -3.40 -3.50
N THR A 174 40.01 -2.58 -2.66
CA THR A 174 41.43 -2.27 -2.80
C THR A 174 42.24 -3.24 -1.94
N LYS A 175 43.57 -3.17 -1.99
CA LYS A 175 44.45 -3.99 -1.12
C LYS A 175 44.14 -3.88 0.38
N LEU A 176 43.51 -2.78 0.81
CA LEU A 176 43.30 -2.46 2.22
C LEU A 176 41.88 -2.77 2.72
N LYS A 177 40.84 -2.63 1.88
CA LYS A 177 39.44 -2.74 2.30
C LYS A 177 38.45 -2.85 1.14
N VAL A 178 37.21 -3.23 1.45
CA VAL A 178 36.04 -3.01 0.59
C VAL A 178 35.79 -1.51 0.47
N VAL A 179 35.76 -1.00 -0.76
CA VAL A 179 35.55 0.43 -1.06
C VAL A 179 34.17 0.70 -1.66
N TYR A 180 33.57 -0.29 -2.30
CA TYR A 180 32.22 -0.21 -2.87
C TYR A 180 31.46 -1.50 -2.62
N GLU A 181 30.17 -1.36 -2.28
CA GLU A 181 29.23 -2.46 -2.19
C GLU A 181 27.83 -1.96 -2.58
N ASP A 182 27.15 -2.71 -3.45
CA ASP A 182 25.75 -2.46 -3.82
C ASP A 182 25.01 -3.74 -4.16
N ALA A 183 23.67 -3.69 -4.19
CA ALA A 183 22.80 -4.81 -4.49
C ALA A 183 21.81 -4.47 -5.61
N TYR A 184 21.47 -5.49 -6.39
CA TYR A 184 20.56 -5.43 -7.53
C TYR A 184 19.64 -6.65 -7.50
N ILE A 185 18.42 -6.49 -8.02
CA ILE A 185 17.47 -7.59 -8.18
C ILE A 185 16.81 -7.51 -9.55
N PHE A 186 16.69 -8.64 -10.23
CA PHE A 186 16.07 -8.79 -11.54
C PHE A 186 15.20 -10.03 -11.57
N VAL A 187 14.07 -9.97 -12.27
CA VAL A 187 13.16 -11.10 -12.41
C VAL A 187 13.78 -12.15 -13.30
N LYS A 188 14.05 -13.34 -12.75
CA LYS A 188 14.49 -14.50 -13.53
C LYS A 188 13.27 -15.25 -14.02
N LYS A 189 13.00 -15.21 -15.32
CA LYS A 189 11.80 -15.85 -15.88
C LYS A 189 11.79 -17.35 -15.58
N LEU A 190 10.72 -17.80 -14.95
CA LEU A 190 10.51 -19.20 -14.61
C LEU A 190 9.83 -19.92 -15.79
N LYS A 191 10.33 -21.10 -16.15
CA LYS A 191 9.71 -21.96 -17.16
C LYS A 191 8.67 -22.86 -16.49
N ARG A 192 7.42 -22.82 -16.93
CA ARG A 192 6.36 -23.78 -16.58
C ARG A 192 5.90 -24.48 -17.85
N GLU A 193 5.49 -25.74 -17.72
CA GLU A 193 4.83 -26.43 -18.82
C GLU A 193 3.55 -25.66 -19.19
N GLU A 194 3.34 -25.43 -20.48
CA GLU A 194 2.09 -24.82 -20.97
C GLU A 194 0.94 -25.75 -20.57
N TYR A 195 0.12 -25.30 -19.62
CA TYR A 195 -1.15 -25.96 -19.37
C TYR A 195 -2.07 -25.68 -20.56
N ASP A 196 -2.58 -26.75 -21.15
CA ASP A 196 -3.57 -26.69 -22.22
C ASP A 196 -4.83 -26.01 -21.65
N ASP A 197 -4.99 -24.71 -21.93
CA ASP A 197 -6.11 -23.88 -21.47
C ASP A 197 -7.33 -24.21 -22.34
N LEU A 198 -7.77 -25.47 -22.26
CA LEU A 198 -8.74 -26.07 -23.19
C LEU A 198 -10.15 -25.50 -23.08
N ASN A 199 -10.43 -24.66 -22.10
CA ASN A 199 -11.68 -23.90 -21.98
C ASN A 199 -11.51 -22.82 -20.92
N HIS A 200 -11.49 -21.55 -21.33
CA HIS A 200 -12.15 -20.38 -20.72
C HIS A 200 -11.65 -19.09 -21.39
N GLU A 201 -12.39 -18.00 -21.23
CA GLU A 201 -11.97 -16.68 -21.72
C GLU A 201 -10.56 -16.31 -21.24
N LYS A 202 -9.84 -15.49 -22.01
CA LYS A 202 -8.45 -15.12 -21.68
C LYS A 202 -8.33 -14.64 -20.22
N PRO A 203 -7.44 -15.23 -19.42
CA PRO A 203 -7.25 -14.94 -18.01
C PRO A 203 -6.75 -13.50 -17.79
N TRP A 204 -7.19 -12.88 -16.70
CA TRP A 204 -6.79 -11.52 -16.32
C TRP A 204 -5.63 -11.54 -15.34
N ASN A 205 -4.66 -10.67 -15.57
CA ASN A 205 -3.55 -10.44 -14.65
C ASN A 205 -3.98 -9.53 -13.51
N VAL A 206 -3.30 -9.63 -12.37
CA VAL A 206 -3.53 -8.76 -11.21
C VAL A 206 -2.20 -8.18 -10.74
N LEU A 207 -2.17 -6.87 -10.57
CA LEU A 207 -1.08 -6.16 -9.90
C LEU A 207 -1.65 -5.35 -8.74
N ILE A 208 -1.13 -5.58 -7.54
CA ILE A 208 -1.43 -4.80 -6.35
C ILE A 208 -0.20 -3.97 -5.99
N LEU A 209 -0.36 -2.66 -5.97
CA LEU A 209 0.61 -1.70 -5.47
C LEU A 209 0.01 -1.06 -4.22
N GLY A 210 0.55 -1.41 -3.06
CA GLY A 210 0.10 -0.88 -1.78
C GLY A 210 1.06 0.15 -1.23
N MET A 211 0.57 1.27 -0.71
CA MET A 211 1.39 2.21 0.07
C MET A 211 0.81 2.34 1.47
N ASP A 212 1.64 2.17 2.49
CA ASP A 212 1.22 2.24 3.88
C ASP A 212 0.86 3.68 4.29
N THR A 213 -0.19 3.86 5.10
CA THR A 213 -0.54 5.14 5.73
C THR A 213 -0.96 6.22 4.71
N MET A 214 -1.60 5.86 3.60
CA MET A 214 -2.01 6.79 2.54
C MET A 214 -3.53 6.89 2.41
N SER A 215 -4.13 7.87 3.08
CA SER A 215 -5.51 8.25 2.81
C SER A 215 -5.68 8.83 1.41
N ARG A 216 -6.92 8.80 0.89
CA ARG A 216 -7.25 9.46 -0.38
C ARG A 216 -6.85 10.94 -0.36
N ALA A 217 -7.13 11.63 0.74
CA ALA A 217 -6.78 13.04 0.92
C ALA A 217 -5.26 13.26 0.95
N ARG A 218 -4.51 12.38 1.64
CA ARG A 218 -3.04 12.45 1.70
C ARG A 218 -2.43 12.25 0.33
N LEU A 219 -2.86 11.25 -0.44
CA LEU A 219 -2.37 11.05 -1.82
C LEU A 219 -2.53 12.32 -2.66
N ILE A 220 -3.72 12.90 -2.68
CA ILE A 220 -4.02 14.11 -3.47
C ILE A 220 -3.11 15.27 -3.06
N SER A 221 -2.86 15.42 -1.76
CA SER A 221 -2.05 16.52 -1.21
C SER A 221 -0.55 16.31 -1.39
N SER A 222 -0.01 15.13 -1.07
CA SER A 222 1.44 14.88 -1.01
C SER A 222 2.01 14.27 -2.28
N MET A 223 1.16 13.81 -3.21
CA MET A 223 1.60 13.18 -4.47
C MET A 223 0.77 13.71 -5.66
N PRO A 224 0.79 15.03 -5.91
CA PRO A 224 -0.08 15.66 -6.90
C PRO A 224 0.17 15.17 -8.33
N LYS A 225 1.41 14.78 -8.70
CA LYS A 225 1.71 14.30 -10.06
C LYS A 225 1.07 12.93 -10.30
N THR A 226 1.22 12.02 -9.33
CA THR A 226 0.59 10.69 -9.36
C THR A 226 -0.92 10.84 -9.37
N ALA A 227 -1.49 11.65 -8.47
CA ALA A 227 -2.93 11.88 -8.42
C ALA A 227 -3.48 12.48 -9.73
N GLN A 228 -2.75 13.42 -10.35
CA GLN A 228 -3.13 13.99 -11.65
C GLN A 228 -3.08 12.95 -12.76
N LEU A 229 -2.05 12.11 -12.81
CA LEU A 229 -1.95 11.03 -13.79
C LEU A 229 -3.13 10.05 -13.66
N LEU A 230 -3.42 9.59 -12.45
CA LEU A 230 -4.55 8.67 -12.19
C LEU A 230 -5.87 9.25 -12.70
N ARG A 231 -6.12 10.55 -12.43
CA ARG A 231 -7.31 11.26 -12.93
C ARG A 231 -7.32 11.38 -14.46
N ASN A 232 -6.21 11.82 -15.07
CA ASN A 232 -6.11 12.01 -16.52
C ASN A 232 -6.29 10.71 -17.31
N HIS A 233 -5.92 9.57 -16.73
CA HIS A 233 -6.10 8.25 -17.34
C HIS A 233 -7.40 7.55 -16.88
N HIS A 234 -8.29 8.24 -16.18
CA HIS A 234 -9.57 7.71 -15.72
C HIS A 234 -9.43 6.38 -14.94
N TRP A 235 -8.49 6.36 -14.00
CA TRP A 235 -8.49 5.33 -12.96
C TRP A 235 -9.73 5.50 -12.09
N LEU A 236 -10.35 4.38 -11.70
CA LEU A 236 -11.54 4.43 -10.88
C LEU A 236 -11.16 4.76 -9.44
N ASP A 237 -11.73 5.85 -8.90
CA ASP A 237 -11.46 6.37 -7.56
C ASP A 237 -12.57 5.96 -6.60
N PHE A 238 -12.30 4.97 -5.74
CA PHE A 238 -13.26 4.47 -4.76
C PHE A 238 -13.24 5.36 -3.51
N ARG A 239 -14.02 6.43 -3.56
CA ARG A 239 -13.99 7.54 -2.58
C ARG A 239 -14.33 7.13 -1.16
N ALA A 240 -15.11 6.06 -1.01
CA ALA A 240 -15.52 5.49 0.28
C ALA A 240 -14.91 4.09 0.50
N TYR A 241 -13.66 3.90 0.09
CA TYR A 241 -12.90 2.72 0.50
C TYR A 241 -12.58 2.81 1.99
N GLN A 242 -13.21 1.93 2.75
CA GLN A 242 -13.27 1.99 4.21
C GLN A 242 -12.43 0.88 4.81
N LYS A 243 -11.52 1.27 5.71
CA LYS A 243 -10.74 0.30 6.49
C LYS A 243 -11.64 -0.48 7.46
N VAL A 244 -11.23 -1.68 7.85
CA VAL A 244 -11.96 -2.58 8.76
C VAL A 244 -11.27 -2.79 10.10
N GLY A 245 -10.02 -2.31 10.25
CA GLY A 245 -9.24 -2.47 11.47
C GLY A 245 -8.29 -1.32 11.76
N TYR A 246 -7.60 -1.41 12.90
CA TYR A 246 -6.78 -0.30 13.41
C TYR A 246 -5.57 0.04 12.53
N ASN A 247 -4.68 -0.92 12.30
CA ASN A 247 -3.41 -0.72 11.60
C ASN A 247 -3.32 -1.60 10.33
N THR A 248 -2.13 -1.72 9.77
CA THR A 248 -1.87 -2.42 8.50
C THR A 248 -2.32 -3.86 8.50
N PHE A 249 -1.89 -4.63 9.51
CA PHE A 249 -2.15 -6.06 9.59
C PHE A 249 -3.63 -6.47 9.37
N PRO A 250 -4.63 -5.99 10.15
CA PRO A 250 -6.02 -6.38 9.94
C PRO A 250 -6.58 -5.97 8.57
N ASN A 251 -6.18 -4.82 8.03
CA ASN A 251 -6.70 -4.32 6.76
C ASN A 251 -6.12 -5.07 5.56
N VAL A 252 -4.80 -5.30 5.55
CA VAL A 252 -4.13 -6.07 4.50
C VAL A 252 -4.54 -7.55 4.57
N MET A 253 -4.65 -8.12 5.77
CA MET A 253 -5.10 -9.52 5.91
C MET A 253 -6.57 -9.70 5.51
N ALA A 254 -7.44 -8.72 5.76
CA ALA A 254 -8.81 -8.73 5.25
C ALA A 254 -8.85 -8.79 3.71
N LEU A 255 -8.02 -7.99 3.03
CA LEU A 255 -7.87 -8.01 1.57
C LEU A 255 -7.35 -9.35 1.05
N LEU A 256 -6.39 -9.96 1.74
CA LEU A 256 -5.68 -11.15 1.23
C LEU A 256 -6.32 -12.47 1.60
N THR A 257 -7.10 -12.53 2.67
CA THR A 257 -7.62 -13.79 3.22
C THR A 257 -9.13 -13.77 3.42
N GLY A 258 -9.78 -12.61 3.28
CA GLY A 258 -11.21 -12.46 3.58
C GLY A 258 -11.55 -12.72 5.05
N ARG A 259 -10.59 -12.60 5.96
CA ARG A 259 -10.75 -12.86 7.41
C ARG A 259 -10.53 -11.62 8.25
N ASN A 260 -11.09 -11.63 9.46
CA ASN A 260 -10.86 -10.61 10.46
C ASN A 260 -9.63 -10.95 11.31
N GLN A 261 -9.21 -10.02 12.15
CA GLN A 261 -7.99 -10.16 12.94
C GLN A 261 -8.00 -11.38 13.87
N SER A 262 -9.15 -11.72 14.49
CA SER A 262 -9.22 -12.86 15.40
C SER A 262 -9.13 -14.19 14.66
N GLN A 263 -9.83 -14.33 13.53
CA GLN A 263 -9.72 -15.50 12.64
C GLN A 263 -8.28 -15.69 12.15
N VAL A 264 -7.64 -14.63 11.65
CA VAL A 264 -6.22 -14.66 11.25
C VAL A 264 -5.32 -15.05 12.42
N HIS A 265 -5.55 -14.51 13.62
CA HIS A 265 -4.75 -14.89 14.78
C HIS A 265 -4.89 -16.38 15.14
N THR A 266 -6.10 -16.92 15.06
CA THR A 266 -6.38 -18.33 15.33
C THR A 266 -5.76 -19.25 14.26
N GLU A 267 -5.84 -18.89 12.99
CA GLU A 267 -5.35 -19.71 11.87
C GLU A 267 -3.82 -19.58 11.67
N CYS A 268 -3.24 -18.41 11.97
CA CYS A 268 -1.81 -18.09 11.77
C CYS A 268 -0.98 -18.18 13.06
N HIS A 269 -1.51 -18.81 14.10
CA HIS A 269 -1.18 -18.68 15.54
C HIS A 269 0.31 -18.67 15.93
N LYS A 270 1.27 -19.06 15.08
CA LYS A 270 2.72 -18.90 15.33
C LYS A 270 3.58 -18.41 14.15
N SER A 271 3.15 -18.53 12.91
CA SER A 271 3.93 -18.12 11.73
C SER A 271 3.02 -17.73 10.56
N LEU A 272 3.48 -16.80 9.72
CA LEU A 272 2.82 -16.47 8.46
C LEU A 272 2.81 -17.64 7.47
N ASP A 273 3.77 -18.57 7.55
CA ASP A 273 3.79 -19.77 6.71
C ASP A 273 2.49 -20.59 6.86
N GLN A 274 1.91 -20.64 8.06
CA GLN A 274 0.68 -21.40 8.36
C GLN A 274 -0.55 -20.84 7.65
N CYS A 275 -0.49 -19.56 7.27
CA CYS A 275 -1.57 -18.87 6.57
C CYS A 275 -1.31 -18.67 5.10
N ASN A 276 -0.20 -19.17 4.56
CA ASN A 276 0.11 -18.94 3.16
C ASN A 276 -0.98 -19.50 2.24
N ASP A 277 -1.53 -20.68 2.54
CA ASP A 277 -2.51 -21.36 1.70
C ASP A 277 -3.86 -20.65 1.53
N ILE A 278 -4.18 -19.74 2.45
CA ILE A 278 -5.43 -18.95 2.45
C ILE A 278 -5.25 -17.54 1.88
N MET A 279 -4.04 -17.19 1.46
CA MET A 279 -3.74 -15.89 0.84
C MET A 279 -4.14 -15.88 -0.63
N LEU A 280 -4.58 -14.73 -1.15
CA LEU A 280 -4.96 -14.55 -2.56
C LEU A 280 -3.91 -15.07 -3.53
N TRP A 281 -2.62 -14.75 -3.35
CA TRP A 281 -1.58 -15.24 -4.23
C TRP A 281 -1.52 -16.78 -4.30
N SER A 282 -1.87 -17.50 -3.24
CA SER A 282 -1.90 -18.97 -3.25
C SER A 282 -3.05 -19.51 -4.09
N TYR A 283 -4.21 -18.85 -4.12
CA TYR A 283 -5.29 -19.19 -5.04
C TYR A 283 -4.88 -18.95 -6.50
N PHE A 284 -4.28 -17.80 -6.80
CA PHE A 284 -3.77 -17.49 -8.14
C PHE A 284 -2.66 -18.47 -8.57
N LYS A 285 -1.73 -18.79 -7.67
CA LYS A 285 -0.65 -19.77 -7.93
C LYS A 285 -1.22 -21.16 -8.25
N LYS A 286 -2.23 -21.63 -7.50
CA LYS A 286 -2.92 -22.90 -7.77
C LYS A 286 -3.63 -22.90 -9.12
N ALA A 287 -4.07 -21.74 -9.60
CA ALA A 287 -4.64 -21.56 -10.95
C ALA A 287 -3.57 -21.36 -12.05
N GLY A 288 -2.30 -21.61 -11.76
CA GLY A 288 -1.20 -21.58 -12.74
C GLY A 288 -0.53 -20.22 -12.94
N TYR A 289 -0.91 -19.18 -12.18
CA TYR A 289 -0.33 -17.85 -12.32
C TYR A 289 1.11 -17.79 -11.80
N TYR A 290 1.97 -17.02 -12.47
CA TYR A 290 3.25 -16.59 -11.90
C TYR A 290 2.97 -15.57 -10.80
N THR A 291 3.56 -15.79 -9.62
CA THR A 291 3.25 -14.98 -8.44
C THR A 291 4.47 -14.23 -7.93
N ALA A 292 4.28 -12.97 -7.54
CA ALA A 292 5.34 -12.15 -6.94
C ALA A 292 4.86 -11.43 -5.68
N SER A 293 5.73 -11.31 -4.70
CA SER A 293 5.54 -10.43 -3.55
C SER A 293 6.80 -9.71 -3.10
N GLY A 294 6.62 -8.48 -2.63
CA GLY A 294 7.68 -7.71 -2.00
C GLY A 294 7.14 -6.65 -1.04
N GLU A 295 7.81 -6.48 0.08
CA GLU A 295 7.54 -5.45 1.09
C GLU A 295 8.88 -4.86 1.51
N ASP A 296 9.03 -3.54 1.38
CA ASP A 296 10.23 -2.85 1.84
C ASP A 296 10.15 -2.47 3.33
N PHE A 297 11.26 -2.03 3.90
CA PHE A 297 11.41 -1.66 5.30
C PHE A 297 11.18 -2.83 6.29
N LEU A 298 11.98 -3.88 6.18
CA LEU A 298 11.91 -5.12 6.97
C LEU A 298 11.95 -4.93 8.49
N ARG A 299 12.49 -3.81 8.98
CA ARG A 299 12.53 -3.48 10.42
C ARG A 299 11.17 -3.01 10.97
N LEU A 300 10.24 -2.66 10.10
CA LEU A 300 8.90 -2.24 10.44
C LEU A 300 8.00 -3.48 10.59
N PRO A 301 7.51 -3.85 11.79
CA PRO A 301 6.79 -5.12 12.02
C PRO A 301 5.26 -5.03 11.74
N ASP A 302 4.84 -4.38 10.65
CA ASP A 302 3.43 -4.05 10.41
C ASP A 302 2.66 -5.06 9.54
N THR A 303 3.21 -5.53 8.41
CA THR A 303 2.54 -6.53 7.53
C THR A 303 3.22 -7.90 7.60
N PHE A 304 4.11 -8.22 6.65
CA PHE A 304 4.71 -9.54 6.47
C PHE A 304 6.05 -9.68 7.17
N THR A 305 6.52 -8.63 7.82
CA THR A 305 7.64 -8.63 8.77
C THR A 305 7.21 -9.07 10.16
N ARG A 306 5.90 -8.98 10.46
CA ARG A 306 5.30 -9.60 11.64
C ARG A 306 5.56 -11.10 11.61
N TYR A 307 5.76 -11.71 12.78
CA TYR A 307 6.12 -13.13 12.91
C TYR A 307 7.45 -13.53 12.24
N ASP A 308 8.40 -12.59 12.09
CA ASP A 308 9.70 -12.79 11.42
C ASP A 308 9.60 -13.05 9.90
N GLY A 309 8.40 -12.88 9.33
CA GLY A 309 8.09 -13.15 7.94
C GLY A 309 8.01 -14.62 7.56
N PHE A 310 7.78 -14.87 6.27
CA PHE A 310 7.66 -16.22 5.76
C PHE A 310 9.03 -16.92 5.72
N LYS A 311 9.13 -18.11 6.31
CA LYS A 311 10.30 -18.98 6.19
C LYS A 311 10.38 -19.56 4.79
N ASN A 312 9.25 -19.98 4.22
CA ASN A 312 9.14 -20.45 2.84
C ASN A 312 8.70 -19.29 1.94
N ALA A 313 9.14 -19.24 0.68
CA ALA A 313 8.67 -18.19 -0.22
C ALA A 313 7.13 -18.32 -0.39
N PRO A 314 6.35 -17.26 -0.09
CA PRO A 314 4.89 -17.31 -0.22
C PRO A 314 4.45 -17.33 -1.70
N THR A 315 5.30 -16.82 -2.58
CA THR A 315 5.11 -16.61 -4.02
C THR A 315 6.29 -17.19 -4.80
N ASP A 316 6.21 -17.20 -6.13
CA ASP A 316 7.33 -17.67 -6.98
C ASP A 316 8.52 -16.72 -6.96
N HIS A 317 8.23 -15.42 -6.87
CA HIS A 317 9.18 -14.33 -6.80
C HIS A 317 9.01 -13.59 -5.47
N TYR A 318 10.00 -13.68 -4.58
CA TYR A 318 9.91 -13.11 -3.23
C TYR A 318 11.08 -12.18 -2.94
N MET A 319 10.78 -10.90 -2.71
CA MET A 319 11.82 -9.86 -2.59
C MET A 319 12.45 -9.74 -1.20
N ARG A 320 11.92 -10.38 -0.14
CA ARG A 320 12.49 -10.25 1.22
C ARG A 320 14.00 -10.57 1.28
N PRO A 321 14.53 -11.64 0.65
CA PRO A 321 15.96 -11.91 0.60
C PRO A 321 16.81 -10.75 0.04
N PHE A 322 16.27 -9.95 -0.88
CA PHE A 322 16.98 -8.78 -1.40
C PHE A 322 17.15 -7.70 -0.33
N PHE A 323 16.09 -7.37 0.40
CA PHE A 323 16.17 -6.35 1.46
C PHE A 323 17.07 -6.82 2.64
N LEU A 324 17.21 -8.13 2.85
CA LEU A 324 18.18 -8.69 3.82
C LEU A 324 19.66 -8.43 3.46
N THR A 325 19.97 -7.98 2.25
CA THR A 325 21.36 -7.66 1.85
C THR A 325 21.93 -6.43 2.56
N GLY A 326 21.09 -5.54 3.07
CA GLY A 326 21.55 -4.37 3.81
C GLY A 326 20.58 -3.20 3.79
N GLU A 327 19.33 -3.43 4.19
CA GLU A 327 18.36 -2.36 4.36
C GLU A 327 18.57 -1.59 5.69
N ASN A 328 18.66 -0.27 5.62
CA ASN A 328 18.84 0.60 6.76
C ASN A 328 18.14 1.96 6.59
N SER A 329 17.88 2.64 7.69
CA SER A 329 17.33 4.00 7.66
C SER A 329 18.45 5.04 7.70
N ILE A 330 18.43 5.98 6.76
CA ILE A 330 19.34 7.13 6.71
C ILE A 330 18.49 8.40 6.64
N GLY A 331 18.38 9.12 7.75
CA GLY A 331 17.47 10.26 7.84
C GLY A 331 16.01 9.82 7.73
N ASN A 332 15.31 10.41 6.75
CA ASN A 332 13.93 10.08 6.40
C ASN A 332 13.79 9.00 5.31
N LEU A 333 14.91 8.47 4.79
CA LEU A 333 14.91 7.43 3.77
C LEU A 333 15.19 6.06 4.39
N VAL A 334 14.55 5.03 3.83
CA VAL A 334 15.00 3.64 3.98
C VAL A 334 15.75 3.28 2.70
N CYS A 335 16.99 2.88 2.86
CA CYS A 335 17.91 2.55 1.80
C CYS A 335 18.21 1.07 1.82
N THR A 336 18.21 0.42 0.66
CA THR A 336 18.87 -0.87 0.49
C THR A 336 20.12 -0.62 -0.33
N LYS A 337 21.27 -0.69 0.35
CA LYS A 337 22.57 -0.28 -0.19
C LYS A 337 22.52 1.14 -0.74
N LYS A 338 22.82 1.37 -2.02
CA LYS A 338 23.00 2.72 -2.61
C LYS A 338 21.72 3.35 -3.15
N ARG A 339 20.56 2.70 -3.04
CA ARG A 339 19.28 3.28 -3.50
C ARG A 339 18.17 3.15 -2.46
N PRO A 340 17.16 4.02 -2.48
CA PRO A 340 16.01 3.88 -1.60
C PRO A 340 15.29 2.54 -1.86
N SER A 341 14.82 1.89 -0.80
CA SER A 341 14.24 0.54 -0.89
C SER A 341 13.02 0.48 -1.81
N ALA A 342 12.12 1.46 -1.73
CA ALA A 342 10.93 1.52 -2.58
C ALA A 342 11.27 1.68 -4.08
N HIS A 343 12.39 2.30 -4.45
CA HIS A 343 12.81 2.34 -5.86
C HIS A 343 13.17 0.95 -6.38
N HIS A 344 13.82 0.11 -5.58
CA HIS A 344 14.08 -1.28 -5.98
C HIS A 344 12.78 -2.08 -6.10
N LEU A 345 11.82 -1.84 -5.19
CA LEU A 345 10.49 -2.45 -5.25
C LEU A 345 9.73 -2.07 -6.53
N LEU A 346 9.76 -0.79 -6.90
CA LEU A 346 9.11 -0.26 -8.10
C LEU A 346 9.76 -0.78 -9.39
N ASP A 347 11.09 -0.77 -9.45
CA ASP A 347 11.86 -1.28 -10.59
C ASP A 347 11.59 -2.78 -10.80
N TYR A 348 11.53 -3.57 -9.72
CA TYR A 348 11.25 -5.01 -9.80
C TYR A 348 9.79 -5.31 -10.17
N ALA A 349 8.82 -4.53 -9.68
CA ALA A 349 7.42 -4.63 -10.11
C ALA A 349 7.28 -4.37 -11.62
N LEU A 350 8.04 -3.41 -12.16
CA LEU A 350 8.09 -3.13 -13.58
C LEU A 350 8.74 -4.28 -14.36
N ASP A 351 9.87 -4.82 -13.90
CA ASP A 351 10.52 -5.97 -14.55
C ASP A 351 9.60 -7.22 -14.53
N PHE A 352 8.89 -7.46 -13.43
CA PHE A 352 7.95 -8.58 -13.28
C PHE A 352 6.80 -8.50 -14.28
N THR A 353 6.13 -7.34 -14.32
CA THR A 353 5.00 -7.13 -15.25
C THR A 353 5.44 -7.22 -16.71
N ASN A 354 6.63 -6.73 -17.05
CA ASN A 354 7.17 -6.85 -18.41
C ASN A 354 7.57 -8.27 -18.76
N THR A 355 8.21 -8.99 -17.84
CA THR A 355 8.68 -10.38 -18.04
C THR A 355 7.50 -11.32 -18.29
N TYR A 356 6.42 -11.17 -17.51
CA TYR A 356 5.22 -12.00 -17.60
C TYR A 356 4.07 -11.34 -18.35
N LYS A 357 4.33 -10.31 -19.16
CA LYS A 357 3.28 -9.55 -19.87
C LYS A 357 2.42 -10.44 -20.76
N ASN A 358 2.93 -11.56 -21.24
CA ASN A 358 2.20 -12.51 -22.09
C ASN A 358 1.60 -13.68 -21.31
N ASP A 359 2.01 -13.87 -20.06
CA ASP A 359 1.58 -14.94 -19.17
C ASP A 359 0.44 -14.49 -18.22
N LYS A 360 -0.05 -15.44 -17.41
CA LYS A 360 -0.96 -15.19 -16.27
C LYS A 360 -0.11 -14.80 -15.06
N PHE A 361 -0.32 -13.62 -14.47
CA PHE A 361 0.43 -13.20 -13.28
C PHE A 361 -0.40 -12.53 -12.18
N PHE A 362 0.04 -12.72 -10.94
CA PHE A 362 -0.41 -12.02 -9.74
C PHE A 362 0.81 -11.42 -9.03
N GLY A 363 0.89 -10.10 -8.94
CA GLY A 363 1.98 -9.41 -8.21
C GLY A 363 1.44 -8.56 -7.09
N MET A 364 2.06 -8.59 -5.91
CA MET A 364 1.76 -7.67 -4.80
C MET A 364 3.03 -7.00 -4.28
N PHE A 365 3.11 -5.69 -4.40
CA PHE A 365 4.27 -4.91 -3.95
C PHE A 365 3.82 -3.82 -2.97
N TRP A 366 4.39 -3.82 -1.76
CA TRP A 366 3.98 -2.97 -0.65
C TRP A 366 5.09 -2.00 -0.23
N PHE A 367 4.82 -0.70 -0.32
CA PHE A 367 5.74 0.40 -0.02
C PHE A 367 5.46 0.96 1.38
N ASN A 368 6.44 0.86 2.26
CA ASN A 368 6.45 1.42 3.62
C ASN A 368 7.39 2.64 3.72
N SER A 369 8.53 2.60 3.02
CA SER A 369 9.68 3.49 3.29
C SER A 369 9.44 4.99 3.10
N PHE A 370 8.50 5.39 2.24
CA PHE A 370 8.21 6.81 1.95
C PHE A 370 6.98 7.38 2.66
N SER A 371 6.12 6.55 3.26
CA SER A 371 4.81 7.01 3.74
C SER A 371 4.46 6.61 5.17
N HIS A 372 5.02 5.53 5.71
CA HIS A 372 4.61 4.97 7.00
C HIS A 372 4.82 5.93 8.18
N ASN A 373 6.03 6.51 8.34
CA ASN A 373 6.32 7.41 9.46
C ASN A 373 6.00 8.87 9.11
N LEU A 374 5.70 9.68 10.12
CA LEU A 374 5.49 11.12 9.97
C LEU A 374 6.70 11.90 9.45
N ASN A 375 7.90 11.33 9.60
CA ASN A 375 9.13 11.90 9.06
C ASN A 375 9.41 11.43 7.63
N ASN A 376 8.71 10.40 7.14
CA ASN A 376 8.80 10.00 5.73
C ASN A 376 8.02 10.99 4.86
N VAL A 377 8.42 11.09 3.60
CA VAL A 377 8.03 12.17 2.69
C VAL A 377 7.53 11.55 1.38
N PRO A 378 6.22 11.29 1.22
CA PRO A 378 5.65 10.68 0.00
C PRO A 378 5.96 11.48 -1.27
N GLU A 379 6.14 12.78 -1.16
CA GLU A 379 6.51 13.70 -2.24
C GLU A 379 7.79 13.25 -2.97
N LEU A 380 8.70 12.57 -2.27
CA LEU A 380 9.99 12.12 -2.82
C LEU A 380 9.87 10.98 -3.84
N ILE A 381 8.77 10.22 -3.83
CA ILE A 381 8.53 9.14 -4.79
C ILE A 381 7.42 9.50 -5.81
N ASP A 382 6.76 10.65 -5.65
CA ASP A 382 5.62 11.06 -6.51
C ASP A 382 5.96 11.02 -8.02
N SER A 383 7.13 11.56 -8.40
CA SER A 383 7.51 11.58 -9.82
C SER A 383 7.87 10.20 -10.35
N ASP A 384 8.42 9.33 -9.50
CA ASP A 384 8.79 7.97 -9.88
C ASP A 384 7.55 7.08 -10.05
N LEU A 385 6.56 7.20 -9.16
CA LEU A 385 5.28 6.49 -9.27
C LEU A 385 4.47 6.94 -10.49
N ALA A 386 4.38 8.25 -10.74
CA ALA A 386 3.77 8.75 -11.97
C ALA A 386 4.46 8.17 -13.23
N LYS A 387 5.80 8.19 -13.26
CA LYS A 387 6.56 7.60 -14.37
C LYS A 387 6.33 6.08 -14.50
N PHE A 388 6.22 5.35 -13.39
CA PHE A 388 5.93 3.93 -13.40
C PHE A 388 4.57 3.65 -14.08
N PHE A 389 3.51 4.36 -13.69
CA PHE A 389 2.18 4.19 -14.29
C PHE A 389 2.17 4.50 -15.79
N GLU A 390 2.88 5.54 -16.22
CA GLU A 390 3.07 5.85 -17.64
C GLU A 390 3.84 4.74 -18.38
N THR A 391 4.85 4.16 -17.72
CA THR A 391 5.67 3.11 -18.33
C THR A 391 4.90 1.80 -18.51
N ILE A 392 4.13 1.36 -17.51
CA ILE A 392 3.30 0.15 -17.66
C ILE A 392 2.17 0.36 -18.69
N HIS A 393 1.69 1.60 -18.85
CA HIS A 393 0.75 1.97 -19.91
C HIS A 393 1.39 1.80 -21.29
N THR A 394 2.52 2.47 -21.53
CA THR A 394 3.25 2.42 -22.81
C THR A 394 3.73 1.01 -23.16
N ASN A 395 4.04 0.17 -22.18
CA ASN A 395 4.42 -1.24 -22.38
C ASN A 395 3.22 -2.17 -22.67
N GLY A 396 1.98 -1.66 -22.66
CA GLY A 396 0.77 -2.42 -22.99
C GLY A 396 0.27 -3.33 -21.86
N ILE A 397 0.79 -3.21 -20.64
CA ILE A 397 0.42 -4.03 -19.48
C ILE A 397 -1.05 -3.84 -19.11
N LEU A 398 -1.56 -2.61 -19.28
CA LEU A 398 -2.92 -2.20 -18.95
C LEU A 398 -4.03 -2.90 -19.76
N ASN A 399 -3.70 -3.61 -20.84
CA ASN A 399 -4.70 -4.22 -21.72
C ASN A 399 -5.41 -5.44 -21.10
N LYS A 400 -4.69 -6.20 -20.26
CA LYS A 400 -5.19 -7.44 -19.63
C LYS A 400 -4.90 -7.55 -18.13
N THR A 401 -4.54 -6.44 -17.48
CA THR A 401 -4.15 -6.43 -16.06
C THR A 401 -5.08 -5.54 -15.26
N PHE A 402 -5.70 -6.07 -14.21
CA PHE A 402 -6.31 -5.26 -13.16
C PHE A 402 -5.21 -4.73 -12.28
N ILE A 403 -5.21 -3.42 -12.01
CA ILE A 403 -4.22 -2.82 -11.13
C ILE A 403 -4.92 -2.12 -9.99
N LEU A 404 -4.60 -2.53 -8.77
CA LEU A 404 -5.08 -1.89 -7.56
C LEU A 404 -3.93 -1.04 -7.01
N PHE A 405 -4.13 0.27 -6.93
CA PHE A 405 -3.25 1.18 -6.21
C PHE A 405 -3.96 1.62 -4.94
N LEU A 406 -3.56 1.08 -3.79
CA LEU A 406 -4.34 1.18 -2.56
C LEU A 406 -3.50 1.43 -1.31
N SER A 407 -4.18 1.72 -0.22
CA SER A 407 -3.61 1.78 1.12
C SER A 407 -4.45 0.99 2.12
N ASP A 408 -3.90 0.80 3.30
CA ASP A 408 -4.46 0.07 4.44
C ASP A 408 -5.19 0.98 5.44
N HIS A 409 -4.65 2.18 5.69
CA HIS A 409 -5.22 3.23 6.55
C HIS A 409 -4.62 4.61 6.25
N GLY A 410 -5.17 5.67 6.85
CA GLY A 410 -4.56 7.02 6.85
C GLY A 410 -3.55 7.23 7.99
N LEU A 411 -3.27 8.48 8.35
CA LEU A 411 -2.38 8.80 9.47
C LEU A 411 -3.02 8.36 10.78
N ARG A 412 -2.29 7.59 11.61
CA ARG A 412 -2.75 7.14 12.94
C ARG A 412 -2.25 7.98 14.10
N TYR A 413 -1.16 8.72 13.89
CA TYR A 413 -0.45 9.45 14.94
C TYR A 413 -0.06 10.86 14.52
N GLY A 414 0.28 11.68 15.52
CA GLY A 414 0.84 13.01 15.34
C GLY A 414 -0.21 14.12 15.33
N GLU A 415 0.25 15.36 15.13
CA GLU A 415 -0.61 16.55 15.18
C GLU A 415 -1.75 16.51 14.14
N MET A 416 -1.56 15.77 13.05
CA MET A 416 -2.59 15.54 12.03
C MET A 416 -3.81 14.76 12.55
N ARG A 417 -3.74 14.16 13.74
CA ARG A 417 -4.86 13.47 14.42
C ARG A 417 -5.71 14.38 15.31
N VAL A 418 -5.28 15.62 15.52
CA VAL A 418 -5.98 16.58 16.38
C VAL A 418 -7.25 17.13 15.73
N PRO A 419 -7.24 17.62 14.47
CA PRO A 419 -8.46 18.07 13.79
C PRO A 419 -9.51 16.97 13.70
N TYR A 420 -10.80 17.32 13.65
CA TYR A 420 -11.86 16.31 13.62
C TYR A 420 -11.91 15.58 12.26
N GLU A 421 -11.48 16.23 11.18
CA GLU A 421 -11.34 15.67 9.84
C GLU A 421 -10.44 14.44 9.84
N SER A 422 -9.48 14.38 10.77
CA SER A 422 -8.59 13.24 10.93
C SER A 422 -9.35 11.94 11.20
N TYR A 423 -10.56 12.01 11.78
CA TYR A 423 -11.44 10.85 11.95
C TYR A 423 -11.64 10.11 10.63
N TYR A 424 -11.95 10.85 9.57
CA TYR A 424 -12.16 10.32 8.23
C TYR A 424 -10.85 10.03 7.51
N GLU A 425 -9.86 10.92 7.64
CA GLU A 425 -8.54 10.73 7.03
C GLU A 425 -7.94 9.37 7.40
N GLU A 426 -7.99 9.02 8.68
CA GLU A 426 -7.43 7.78 9.20
C GLU A 426 -8.20 6.54 8.72
N ARG A 427 -9.51 6.69 8.47
CA ARG A 427 -10.45 5.60 8.16
C ARG A 427 -10.66 5.36 6.67
N LEU A 428 -10.31 6.33 5.81
CA LEU A 428 -10.51 6.27 4.36
C LEU A 428 -9.18 6.23 3.59
N PRO A 429 -8.51 5.06 3.56
CA PRO A 429 -7.36 4.83 2.69
C PRO A 429 -7.70 5.07 1.21
N MET A 430 -6.69 5.36 0.40
CA MET A 430 -6.89 5.43 -1.06
C MET A 430 -7.19 4.04 -1.65
N LEU A 431 -8.03 4.01 -2.68
CA LEU A 431 -8.18 2.87 -3.59
C LEU A 431 -8.47 3.39 -4.99
N TYR A 432 -7.48 3.23 -5.87
CA TYR A 432 -7.59 3.47 -7.30
C TYR A 432 -7.52 2.14 -8.04
N LEU A 433 -8.48 1.88 -8.91
CA LEU A 433 -8.54 0.65 -9.70
C LEU A 433 -8.38 0.97 -11.18
N TRP A 434 -7.41 0.33 -11.81
CA TRP A 434 -7.37 0.18 -13.26
C TRP A 434 -8.12 -1.09 -13.67
N VAL A 435 -9.14 -0.91 -14.49
CA VAL A 435 -9.83 -2.01 -15.17
C VAL A 435 -9.17 -2.24 -16.54
N PRO A 436 -8.78 -3.48 -16.90
CA PRO A 436 -8.14 -3.77 -18.16
C PRO A 436 -8.94 -3.25 -19.36
N ASN A 437 -8.26 -2.70 -20.38
CA ASN A 437 -8.93 -2.15 -21.56
C ASN A 437 -9.87 -3.14 -22.25
N ASN A 438 -9.51 -4.42 -22.28
CA ASN A 438 -10.34 -5.46 -22.88
C ASN A 438 -11.63 -5.73 -22.07
N LEU A 439 -11.61 -5.55 -20.74
CA LEU A 439 -12.79 -5.72 -19.89
C LEU A 439 -13.67 -4.48 -19.89
N ARG A 440 -13.12 -3.27 -20.07
CA ARG A 440 -13.94 -2.05 -20.22
C ARG A 440 -14.96 -2.14 -21.36
N ARG A 441 -14.68 -2.99 -22.36
CA ARG A 441 -15.60 -3.32 -23.46
C ARG A 441 -16.77 -4.20 -23.03
N ARG A 442 -16.65 -4.93 -21.90
CA ARG A 442 -17.74 -5.65 -21.23
C ARG A 442 -18.52 -4.67 -20.38
N TYR A 443 -19.48 -4.09 -21.06
CA TYR A 443 -20.15 -2.88 -20.64
C TYR A 443 -20.77 -2.94 -19.23
N GLU A 444 -21.48 -4.02 -18.88
CA GLU A 444 -22.23 -4.07 -17.61
C GLU A 444 -21.31 -4.10 -16.38
N MET A 445 -20.24 -4.91 -16.41
CA MET A 445 -19.28 -4.97 -15.31
C MET A 445 -18.58 -3.63 -15.10
N PHE A 446 -18.19 -2.97 -16.19
CA PHE A 446 -17.51 -1.68 -16.11
C PHE A 446 -18.45 -0.57 -15.61
N LYS A 447 -19.72 -0.58 -16.04
CA LYS A 447 -20.77 0.31 -15.51
C LYS A 447 -20.94 0.14 -14.00
N ASN A 448 -21.01 -1.09 -13.50
CA ASN A 448 -21.13 -1.34 -12.07
C ASN A 448 -19.94 -0.79 -11.28
N LEU A 449 -18.73 -1.00 -11.79
CA LEU A 449 -17.52 -0.44 -11.20
C LEU A 449 -17.53 1.10 -11.18
N LEU A 450 -18.02 1.74 -12.24
CA LEU A 450 -18.19 3.19 -12.30
C LEU A 450 -19.16 3.70 -11.22
N VAL A 451 -20.30 3.04 -11.05
CA VAL A 451 -21.30 3.36 -10.00
C VAL A 451 -20.70 3.15 -8.61
N ASN A 452 -19.96 2.05 -8.42
CA ASN A 452 -19.41 1.64 -7.13
C ASN A 452 -18.29 2.54 -6.60
N GLN A 453 -17.69 3.41 -7.44
CA GLN A 453 -16.82 4.50 -6.97
C GLN A 453 -17.51 5.39 -5.91
N SER A 454 -18.85 5.45 -5.98
CA SER A 454 -19.71 6.25 -5.12
C SER A 454 -20.45 5.40 -4.06
N ARG A 455 -19.90 4.24 -3.70
CA ARG A 455 -20.47 3.29 -2.75
C ARG A 455 -19.43 2.91 -1.70
N LEU A 456 -19.91 2.44 -0.54
CA LEU A 456 -19.06 1.90 0.51
C LEU A 456 -18.42 0.60 0.03
N VAL A 457 -17.09 0.58 -0.03
CA VAL A 457 -16.27 -0.59 -0.41
C VAL A 457 -15.29 -0.88 0.70
N THR A 458 -15.05 -2.16 0.99
CA THR A 458 -14.12 -2.61 2.02
C THR A 458 -13.06 -3.56 1.46
N PRO A 459 -11.96 -3.81 2.20
CA PRO A 459 -11.01 -4.88 1.88
C PRO A 459 -11.68 -6.24 1.64
N TYR A 460 -12.78 -6.54 2.33
CA TYR A 460 -13.53 -7.80 2.15
C TYR A 460 -14.21 -7.88 0.78
N ASP A 461 -14.81 -6.78 0.30
CA ASP A 461 -15.37 -6.73 -1.05
C ASP A 461 -14.27 -6.91 -2.11
N MET A 462 -13.09 -6.30 -1.88
CA MET A 462 -11.94 -6.45 -2.78
C MET A 462 -11.37 -7.88 -2.79
N TYR A 463 -11.35 -8.57 -1.64
CA TYR A 463 -10.99 -9.99 -1.58
C TYR A 463 -11.92 -10.83 -2.47
N VAL A 464 -13.24 -10.67 -2.30
CA VAL A 464 -14.25 -11.38 -3.10
C VAL A 464 -14.12 -11.02 -4.59
N THR A 465 -13.85 -9.75 -4.87
CA THR A 465 -13.62 -9.26 -6.24
C THR A 465 -12.42 -9.93 -6.91
N LEU A 466 -11.30 -10.06 -6.21
CA LEU A 466 -10.09 -10.69 -6.74
C LEU A 466 -10.27 -12.20 -6.96
N LEU A 467 -11.03 -12.89 -6.09
CA LEU A 467 -11.44 -14.27 -6.33
C LEU A 467 -12.39 -14.41 -7.53
N ASN A 468 -13.29 -13.45 -7.74
CA ASN A 468 -14.12 -13.42 -8.94
C ASN A 468 -13.31 -13.13 -10.21
N ILE A 469 -12.29 -12.26 -10.14
CA ILE A 469 -11.38 -11.98 -11.27
C ILE A 469 -10.64 -13.25 -11.72
N LEU A 470 -10.24 -14.10 -10.77
CA LEU A 470 -9.60 -15.38 -11.04
C LEU A 470 -10.47 -16.33 -11.89
N GLU A 471 -11.79 -16.26 -11.73
CA GLU A 471 -12.76 -17.16 -12.35
C GLU A 471 -13.89 -16.40 -13.05
N ILE A 472 -13.58 -15.33 -13.79
CA ILE A 472 -14.61 -14.56 -14.51
C ILE A 472 -15.35 -15.50 -15.48
N GLY A 473 -16.68 -15.56 -15.33
CA GLY A 473 -17.56 -16.44 -16.12
C GLY A 473 -17.93 -17.75 -15.42
N ASN A 474 -17.36 -18.04 -14.26
CA ASN A 474 -17.81 -19.14 -13.39
C ASN A 474 -18.80 -18.61 -12.35
N ASN A 475 -19.92 -19.31 -12.17
CA ASN A 475 -20.98 -18.92 -11.23
C ASN A 475 -20.75 -19.44 -9.80
N THR A 476 -19.50 -19.73 -9.42
CA THR A 476 -19.22 -20.15 -8.04
C THR A 476 -19.27 -18.93 -7.14
N GLU A 477 -20.16 -18.99 -6.15
CA GLU A 477 -20.28 -17.94 -5.15
C GLU A 477 -19.00 -17.90 -4.32
N LYS A 478 -18.28 -16.78 -4.37
CA LYS A 478 -17.09 -16.52 -3.56
C LYS A 478 -17.50 -15.64 -2.39
N THR A 479 -17.08 -16.00 -1.18
CA THR A 479 -17.46 -15.28 0.03
C THR A 479 -16.25 -14.99 0.91
N SER A 480 -16.36 -13.94 1.72
CA SER A 480 -15.43 -13.65 2.81
C SER A 480 -15.91 -14.36 4.07
N ASN A 481 -15.00 -15.01 4.82
CA ASN A 481 -15.36 -15.64 6.10
C ASN A 481 -15.66 -14.61 7.20
N ALA A 482 -15.09 -13.42 7.11
CA ALA A 482 -15.39 -12.32 8.01
C ALA A 482 -16.65 -11.54 7.61
N CYS A 483 -16.98 -11.52 6.32
CA CYS A 483 -18.11 -10.79 5.77
C CYS A 483 -18.85 -11.63 4.71
N PRO A 484 -19.75 -12.55 5.11
CA PRO A 484 -20.50 -13.37 4.16
C PRO A 484 -21.40 -12.55 3.22
N ASN A 485 -21.83 -11.36 3.65
CA ASN A 485 -22.65 -10.44 2.85
C ASN A 485 -21.81 -9.53 1.92
N CYS A 486 -20.48 -9.56 2.03
CA CYS A 486 -19.62 -8.81 1.12
C CYS A 486 -19.59 -9.51 -0.23
N VAL A 487 -19.66 -8.71 -1.29
CA VAL A 487 -19.81 -9.20 -2.67
C VAL A 487 -18.78 -8.53 -3.56
N SER A 488 -18.54 -9.13 -4.72
CA SER A 488 -17.63 -8.55 -5.71
C SER A 488 -18.15 -7.22 -6.23
N ILE A 489 -17.25 -6.22 -6.30
CA ILE A 489 -17.58 -4.87 -6.78
C ILE A 489 -17.73 -4.78 -8.30
N ILE A 490 -17.54 -5.89 -9.03
CA ILE A 490 -17.94 -5.99 -10.45
C ILE A 490 -19.46 -6.01 -10.61
N ASN A 491 -20.20 -6.27 -9.53
CA ASN A 491 -21.65 -6.16 -9.44
C ASN A 491 -22.03 -4.85 -8.75
N GLU A 492 -23.18 -4.27 -9.10
CA GLU A 492 -23.64 -3.02 -8.46
C GLU A 492 -23.88 -3.23 -6.96
N LEU A 493 -23.23 -2.40 -6.14
CA LEU A 493 -23.44 -2.40 -4.69
C LEU A 493 -24.69 -1.58 -4.32
N SER A 494 -25.46 -2.10 -3.38
CA SER A 494 -26.67 -1.45 -2.89
C SER A 494 -26.39 -0.03 -2.36
N ARG A 495 -27.26 0.91 -2.73
CA ARG A 495 -27.26 2.29 -2.17
C ARG A 495 -27.59 2.33 -0.69
N ASN A 496 -28.33 1.33 -0.20
CA ASN A 496 -28.73 1.22 1.20
C ASN A 496 -27.65 0.52 2.06
N ARG A 497 -26.52 0.15 1.46
CA ARG A 497 -25.43 -0.53 2.17
C ARG A 497 -24.86 0.37 3.27
N THR A 498 -24.85 -0.15 4.49
CA THR A 498 -24.32 0.47 5.70
C THR A 498 -22.96 -0.12 6.10
N CYS A 499 -22.29 0.48 7.10
CA CYS A 499 -21.10 -0.11 7.73
C CYS A 499 -21.37 -1.52 8.28
N SER A 500 -22.55 -1.73 8.89
CA SER A 500 -22.93 -3.04 9.43
C SER A 500 -23.06 -4.09 8.33
N ASP A 501 -23.68 -3.77 7.19
CA ASP A 501 -23.78 -4.69 6.05
C ASP A 501 -22.39 -5.06 5.52
N ALA A 502 -21.47 -4.09 5.52
CA ALA A 502 -20.08 -4.24 5.12
C ALA A 502 -19.16 -4.84 6.19
N HIS A 503 -19.71 -5.27 7.34
CA HIS A 503 -18.96 -5.81 8.48
C HIS A 503 -17.84 -4.89 8.99
N VAL A 504 -18.05 -3.57 8.90
CA VAL A 504 -17.20 -2.55 9.50
C VAL A 504 -17.70 -2.29 10.92
N HIS A 505 -16.85 -2.57 11.91
CA HIS A 505 -17.16 -2.28 13.31
C HIS A 505 -17.47 -0.78 13.51
N GLU A 506 -18.45 -0.45 14.36
CA GLU A 506 -18.98 0.91 14.53
C GLU A 506 -17.87 1.96 14.80
N LYS A 507 -16.86 1.63 15.61
CA LYS A 507 -15.67 2.48 15.85
C LYS A 507 -14.95 2.96 14.57
N TRP A 508 -14.93 2.11 13.55
CA TRP A 508 -14.26 2.37 12.28
C TRP A 508 -15.20 2.94 11.22
N CYS A 509 -16.51 2.93 11.46
CA CYS A 509 -17.48 3.42 10.48
C CYS A 509 -17.24 4.90 10.17
N SER A 510 -17.30 5.29 8.88
CA SER A 510 -17.21 6.70 8.47
C SER A 510 -18.50 7.22 7.83
N CYS A 511 -19.54 6.38 7.77
CA CYS A 511 -20.80 6.63 7.05
C CYS A 511 -21.75 7.61 7.75
N HIS A 512 -21.21 8.66 8.36
CA HIS A 512 -21.97 9.71 9.02
C HIS A 512 -21.16 11.01 9.10
N PRO A 513 -21.82 12.18 9.17
CA PRO A 513 -21.19 13.44 9.46
C PRO A 513 -20.97 13.58 10.97
N LEU A 514 -19.78 14.04 11.38
CA LEU A 514 -19.52 14.42 12.76
C LEU A 514 -20.08 15.81 13.04
N THR A 515 -20.77 15.94 14.18
CA THR A 515 -21.24 17.24 14.69
C THR A 515 -20.50 17.58 15.97
N LYS A 516 -20.21 18.86 16.20
CA LYS A 516 -19.56 19.29 17.45
C LYS A 516 -20.51 18.99 18.62
N ALA A 517 -20.03 18.28 19.63
CA ALA A 517 -20.83 17.98 20.81
C ALA A 517 -20.99 19.24 21.67
N THR A 518 -22.20 19.50 22.19
CA THR A 518 -22.54 20.72 22.94
C THR A 518 -23.12 20.46 24.34
N ASN A 519 -23.41 19.20 24.70
CA ASN A 519 -23.92 18.86 26.01
C ASN A 519 -22.76 18.52 26.96
N ASP A 520 -22.38 19.48 27.80
CA ASP A 520 -21.22 19.35 28.70
C ASP A 520 -21.31 18.15 29.65
N ALA A 521 -22.51 17.85 30.18
CA ALA A 521 -22.69 16.71 31.09
C ALA A 521 -22.49 15.37 30.37
N ALA A 522 -23.04 15.22 29.16
CA ALA A 522 -22.85 14.00 28.38
C ALA A 522 -21.41 13.84 27.88
N ILE A 523 -20.76 14.95 27.50
CA ILE A 523 -19.33 14.95 27.11
C ILE A 523 -18.47 14.51 28.30
N LYS A 524 -18.74 15.04 29.50
CA LYS A 524 -18.03 14.66 30.71
C LYS A 524 -18.18 13.17 31.02
N ASN A 525 -19.40 12.63 31.01
CA ASN A 525 -19.62 11.20 31.28
C ASN A 525 -18.95 10.30 30.23
N ALA A 526 -18.97 10.70 28.95
CA ALA A 526 -18.26 9.97 27.91
C ALA A 526 -16.74 10.03 28.09
N LEU A 527 -16.21 11.17 28.52
CA LEU A 527 -14.79 11.34 28.81
C LEU A 527 -14.35 10.54 30.03
N ASP A 528 -15.15 10.51 31.10
CA ASP A 528 -14.90 9.70 32.29
C ASP A 528 -14.83 8.21 31.90
N ALA A 529 -15.77 7.71 31.09
CA ALA A 529 -15.72 6.33 30.58
C ALA A 529 -14.46 6.03 29.74
N ALA A 530 -13.99 6.97 28.92
CA ALA A 530 -12.77 6.82 28.14
C ALA A 530 -11.49 6.85 29.00
N ILE A 531 -11.49 7.66 30.06
CA ILE A 531 -10.39 7.73 31.03
C ILE A 531 -10.34 6.45 31.87
N ASP A 532 -11.49 5.92 32.28
CA ASP A 532 -11.58 4.65 33.02
C ASP A 532 -11.04 3.47 32.20
N ASP A 533 -11.33 3.41 30.89
CA ASP A 533 -10.73 2.42 29.98
C ASP A 533 -9.19 2.51 29.97
N ILE A 534 -8.62 3.72 29.95
CA ILE A 534 -7.16 3.90 30.06
C ILE A 534 -6.65 3.41 31.42
N TYR A 535 -7.34 3.72 32.53
CA TYR A 535 -6.93 3.26 33.85
C TYR A 535 -6.97 1.74 33.98
N ASP A 536 -7.97 1.09 33.40
CA ASP A 536 -8.07 -0.37 33.36
C ASP A 536 -6.93 -0.99 32.54
N ILE A 537 -6.55 -0.38 31.41
CA ILE A 537 -5.36 -0.81 30.65
C ILE A 537 -4.10 -0.68 31.52
N VAL A 538 -3.87 0.50 32.12
CA VAL A 538 -2.67 0.83 32.92
C VAL A 538 -2.52 -0.11 34.12
N LYS A 539 -3.61 -0.45 34.80
CA LYS A 539 -3.63 -1.37 35.96
C LYS A 539 -3.05 -2.75 35.63
N ASN A 540 -3.19 -3.18 34.39
CA ASN A 540 -2.75 -4.50 33.92
C ASN A 540 -1.35 -4.48 33.27
N ILE A 541 -0.66 -3.33 33.27
CA ILE A 541 0.67 -3.19 32.66
C ILE A 541 1.76 -3.77 33.57
N LYS A 542 2.57 -4.68 33.01
CA LYS A 542 3.81 -5.17 33.64
C LYS A 542 5.01 -4.36 33.16
N THR A 543 5.86 -3.95 34.10
CA THR A 543 7.05 -3.14 33.86
C THR A 543 8.34 -3.87 34.28
N LYS A 544 9.49 -3.33 33.85
CA LYS A 544 10.82 -3.72 34.33
C LYS A 544 10.95 -3.43 35.84
N ASN A 545 11.85 -4.14 36.51
CA ASN A 545 12.16 -3.95 37.93
C ASN A 545 12.43 -2.47 38.26
N CYS A 546 11.94 -2.02 39.43
CA CYS A 546 12.07 -0.65 39.93
C CYS A 546 11.39 0.44 39.06
N MET A 547 10.51 0.06 38.13
CA MET A 547 9.77 0.99 37.27
C MET A 547 8.26 0.76 37.40
N GLN A 548 7.47 1.83 37.22
CA GLN A 548 6.01 1.76 37.11
C GLN A 548 5.50 2.78 36.09
N CYS A 549 4.21 2.71 35.76
CA CYS A 549 3.54 3.78 35.02
C CYS A 549 3.17 4.93 35.97
N ALA A 550 3.37 6.17 35.50
CA ALA A 550 2.93 7.36 36.20
C ALA A 550 1.40 7.40 36.33
N ASP A 551 0.92 8.06 37.36
CA ASP A 551 -0.50 8.38 37.54
C ASP A 551 -0.93 9.42 36.50
N LEU A 552 -1.65 8.99 35.46
CA LEU A 552 -2.09 9.84 34.37
C LEU A 552 -3.35 10.62 34.78
N LYS A 553 -3.40 11.91 34.44
CA LYS A 553 -4.53 12.79 34.70
C LYS A 553 -4.93 13.53 33.45
N LEU A 554 -6.22 13.76 33.26
CA LEU A 554 -6.72 14.61 32.17
C LEU A 554 -6.05 15.99 32.27
N LYS A 555 -5.49 16.44 31.15
CA LYS A 555 -4.91 17.78 31.00
C LYS A 555 -5.80 18.66 30.15
N ASP A 556 -6.25 18.17 29.00
CA ASP A 556 -7.04 18.97 28.06
C ASP A 556 -7.97 18.09 27.20
N VAL A 557 -9.09 18.66 26.74
CA VAL A 557 -10.00 18.05 25.77
C VAL A 557 -9.75 18.70 24.43
N LEU A 558 -9.10 17.96 23.52
CA LEU A 558 -8.67 18.46 22.22
C LEU A 558 -9.84 18.62 21.25
N ARG A 559 -10.79 17.67 21.27
CA ARG A 559 -12.07 17.76 20.54
C ARG A 559 -13.12 16.83 21.10
N ALA A 560 -14.38 17.25 20.99
CA ALA A 560 -15.55 16.44 21.28
C ALA A 560 -16.57 16.59 20.15
N HIS A 561 -16.82 15.49 19.44
CA HIS A 561 -17.82 15.42 18.38
C HIS A 561 -18.76 14.24 18.65
N SER A 562 -19.90 14.22 17.98
CA SER A 562 -20.82 13.11 18.04
C SER A 562 -21.60 12.92 16.75
N TYR A 563 -22.16 11.72 16.62
CA TYR A 563 -23.12 11.36 15.58
C TYR A 563 -24.17 10.39 16.15
N LYS A 564 -25.28 10.22 15.45
CA LYS A 564 -26.33 9.28 15.82
C LYS A 564 -26.11 7.95 15.11
N ALA A 565 -26.12 6.86 15.86
CA ALA A 565 -26.05 5.50 15.35
C ALA A 565 -27.24 4.70 15.89
N SER A 566 -28.22 4.42 15.04
CA SER A 566 -29.49 3.79 15.47
C SER A 566 -30.12 4.53 16.68
N ASN A 567 -30.30 3.84 17.81
CA ASN A 567 -30.88 4.40 19.04
C ASN A 567 -29.83 4.94 20.03
N ALA A 568 -28.58 5.11 19.58
CA ALA A 568 -27.47 5.58 20.41
C ALA A 568 -26.85 6.87 19.85
N THR A 569 -26.13 7.58 20.71
CA THR A 569 -25.25 8.68 20.32
C THR A 569 -23.82 8.22 20.49
N ILE A 570 -22.99 8.28 19.46
CA ILE A 570 -21.58 7.96 19.57
C ILE A 570 -20.82 9.27 19.76
N PHE A 571 -20.07 9.36 20.86
CA PHE A 571 -19.13 10.45 21.11
C PHE A 571 -17.76 10.05 20.58
N VAL A 572 -17.15 10.91 19.76
CA VAL A 572 -15.77 10.80 19.29
C VAL A 572 -14.96 11.89 19.99
N LEU A 573 -14.15 11.46 20.95
CA LEU A 573 -13.40 12.33 21.84
C LEU A 573 -11.91 12.21 21.54
N ALA A 574 -11.21 13.32 21.48
CA ALA A 574 -9.76 13.34 21.60
C ALA A 574 -9.35 14.21 22.78
N PHE A 575 -8.43 13.71 23.61
CA PHE A 575 -8.03 14.36 24.86
C PHE A 575 -6.57 14.06 25.16
N GLN A 576 -5.95 14.92 25.97
CA GLN A 576 -4.55 14.83 26.38
C GLN A 576 -4.45 14.54 27.88
N MET A 577 -3.56 13.63 28.27
CA MET A 577 -3.25 13.30 29.66
C MET A 577 -1.80 13.65 30.03
N THR A 578 -1.57 13.95 31.30
CA THR A 578 -0.28 14.33 31.90
C THR A 578 0.06 13.40 33.08
N PRO A 579 1.34 13.14 33.41
CA PRO A 579 2.57 13.63 32.78
C PRO A 579 2.79 13.07 31.37
N GLY A 580 3.60 13.77 30.56
CA GLY A 580 4.00 13.31 29.23
C GLY A 580 3.09 13.74 28.08
N ASP A 581 2.01 14.48 28.32
CA ASP A 581 1.20 15.07 27.26
C ASP A 581 0.79 14.06 26.16
N VAL A 582 0.42 12.84 26.59
CA VAL A 582 -0.01 11.78 25.68
C VAL A 582 -1.46 12.02 25.31
N SER A 583 -1.74 12.03 24.02
CA SER A 583 -3.07 12.26 23.47
C SER A 583 -3.71 10.95 23.04
N TYR A 584 -5.01 10.85 23.28
CA TYR A 584 -5.84 9.67 23.02
C TYR A 584 -7.07 10.04 22.20
N GLU A 585 -7.61 9.08 21.46
CA GLU A 585 -8.94 9.12 20.82
C GLU A 585 -9.78 7.95 21.32
N ALA A 586 -11.01 8.23 21.73
CA ALA A 586 -12.01 7.23 22.13
C ALA A 586 -13.31 7.43 21.35
N SER A 587 -14.01 6.33 21.09
CA SER A 587 -15.39 6.32 20.60
C SER A 587 -16.29 5.70 21.67
N VAL A 588 -17.23 6.46 22.19
CA VAL A 588 -18.06 6.08 23.34
C VAL A 588 -19.53 6.08 22.93
N GLU A 589 -20.16 4.91 22.99
CA GLU A 589 -21.60 4.78 22.80
C GLU A 589 -22.35 5.27 24.03
N HIS A 590 -23.32 6.16 23.83
CA HIS A 590 -24.28 6.60 24.82
C HIS A 590 -25.67 6.07 24.45
N ARG A 591 -26.21 5.18 25.30
CA ARG A 591 -27.50 4.51 25.12
C ARG A 591 -28.24 4.44 26.45
N GLY A 592 -29.40 5.10 26.54
CA GLY A 592 -30.07 5.28 27.83
C GLY A 592 -29.19 6.10 28.76
N ASP A 593 -28.91 5.59 29.95
CA ASP A 593 -27.99 6.21 30.92
C ASP A 593 -26.55 5.65 30.84
N ASN A 594 -26.30 4.68 29.96
CA ASN A 594 -25.02 3.99 29.88
C ASN A 594 -24.08 4.64 28.87
N PHE A 595 -22.80 4.75 29.27
CA PHE A 595 -21.68 5.14 28.43
C PHE A 595 -20.72 3.97 28.31
N THR A 596 -20.41 3.54 27.09
CA THR A 596 -19.57 2.36 26.85
C THR A 596 -18.57 2.64 25.75
N VAL A 597 -17.28 2.41 26.03
CA VAL A 597 -16.23 2.53 25.02
C VAL A 597 -16.43 1.42 23.98
N LEU A 598 -16.60 1.80 22.70
CA LEU A 598 -16.93 0.86 21.62
C LEU A 598 -15.81 -0.16 21.36
N ASP A 599 -14.55 0.28 21.50
CA ASP A 599 -13.35 -0.56 21.43
C ASP A 599 -12.17 0.28 21.94
N THR A 600 -11.08 -0.37 22.39
CA THR A 600 -9.98 0.20 23.19
C THR A 600 -9.57 1.61 22.76
N THR A 601 -9.54 2.54 23.71
CA THR A 601 -9.08 3.92 23.53
C THR A 601 -7.68 3.94 22.94
N GLN A 602 -7.46 4.59 21.81
CA GLN A 602 -6.18 4.54 21.09
C GLN A 602 -5.33 5.78 21.37
N THR A 603 -4.00 5.64 21.43
CA THR A 603 -3.13 6.81 21.41
C THR A 603 -3.10 7.44 20.01
N ILE A 604 -3.13 8.76 19.95
CA ILE A 604 -2.92 9.53 18.73
C ILE A 604 -1.61 10.33 18.77
N SER A 605 -0.85 10.24 19.86
CA SER A 605 0.50 10.79 19.94
C SER A 605 1.51 9.91 19.21
N VAL A 606 2.58 10.54 18.71
CA VAL A 606 3.71 9.81 18.13
C VAL A 606 4.33 8.88 19.17
N TYR A 607 4.76 7.70 18.72
CA TYR A 607 5.34 6.60 19.49
C TYR A 607 5.92 7.02 20.84
N ASN A 608 5.26 6.62 21.92
CA ASN A 608 5.62 7.02 23.28
C ASN A 608 6.89 6.28 23.76
N THR A 609 8.06 6.81 23.43
CA THR A 609 9.36 6.28 23.90
C THR A 609 9.50 6.33 25.43
N ARG A 610 8.65 7.09 26.11
CA ARG A 610 8.60 7.18 27.57
C ARG A 610 7.96 5.95 28.21
N GLY A 611 7.37 5.04 27.43
CA GLY A 611 6.83 3.75 27.89
C GLY A 611 7.83 2.57 27.89
N ASN A 612 9.13 2.81 27.64
CA ASN A 612 10.14 1.75 27.39
C ASN A 612 10.43 0.79 28.58
N CYS A 613 9.88 1.06 29.77
CA CYS A 613 9.91 0.13 30.89
C CYS A 613 8.84 -0.96 30.79
N VAL A 614 7.83 -0.83 29.92
CA VAL A 614 6.75 -1.81 29.77
C VAL A 614 7.26 -3.05 29.04
N LEU A 615 6.92 -4.22 29.60
CA LEU A 615 7.34 -5.53 29.08
C LEU A 615 6.61 -5.89 27.77
N ASN A 616 5.29 -5.69 27.71
CA ASN A 616 4.51 -5.89 26.49
C ASN A 616 4.54 -4.63 25.61
N PRO A 617 5.15 -4.67 24.40
CA PRO A 617 5.25 -3.50 23.54
C PRO A 617 3.91 -2.84 23.21
N VAL A 618 2.81 -3.60 23.12
CA VAL A 618 1.46 -3.09 22.81
C VAL A 618 0.98 -2.09 23.85
N HIS A 619 1.39 -2.25 25.12
CA HIS A 619 0.94 -1.39 26.22
C HIS A 619 1.83 -0.15 26.42
N ARG A 620 2.94 -0.01 25.69
CA ARG A 620 3.87 1.13 25.84
C ARG A 620 3.20 2.49 25.61
N ALA A 621 2.21 2.53 24.72
CA ALA A 621 1.42 3.72 24.41
C ALA A 621 0.72 4.33 25.64
N TYR A 622 0.38 3.51 26.64
CA TYR A 622 -0.43 3.90 27.79
C TYR A 622 0.39 4.19 29.05
N CYS A 623 1.71 4.03 29.00
CA CYS A 623 2.57 4.13 30.17
C CYS A 623 3.61 5.25 30.02
N ILE A 624 3.73 6.07 31.07
CA ILE A 624 4.87 6.98 31.25
C ILE A 624 5.73 6.42 32.38
N CYS A 625 6.90 5.94 32.03
CA CYS A 625 7.76 5.22 32.96
C CYS A 625 8.37 6.16 33.99
N VAL A 626 8.15 5.83 35.27
CA VAL A 626 8.77 6.50 36.42
C VAL A 626 9.48 5.48 37.29
N LYS A 627 10.58 5.90 37.92
CA LYS A 627 11.34 5.06 38.85
C LYS A 627 10.58 4.97 40.17
N ARG A 628 10.39 3.77 40.68
CA ARG A 628 9.84 3.51 42.01
C ARG A 628 10.68 2.41 42.68
N CYS A 629 11.72 2.85 43.37
CA CYS A 629 12.53 2.04 44.27
C CYS A 629 12.91 2.90 45.48
#